data_AF-A0A812PW28-F1
#
_entry.id   AF-A0A812PW28-F1
#
_cell.length_a   1.000
_cell.length_b   1.000
_cell.length_c   1.000
_cell.angle_alpha   90.00
_cell.angle_beta   90.00
_cell.angle_gamma   90.00
#
_symmetry.space_group_name_H-M   'P 1'
#
loop_
_entity.id
_entity.type
_entity.pdbx_description
1 polymer ?
#
loop_
_entity_poly.entity_id
_entity_poly.type
_entity_poly.pdbx_seq_one_letter_code
_entity_poly.pdbx_strand_id
1 'polypeptide(L)'
;MSQPESLEQELYETVADKQAFQVKLRQLRSEVRLVEASLEALQQKESFLTHELAKRTKVQKELPSVDDFVQGRALESAIPKFYDLEKEVESLTIGDEAGTDNPGQQAECDDWEEMLESLGVARCGYCGVRLPLDIAAIELHSKTCPGTGPNSPTSRGTPSPTPSPPKVAFTARCSHCGDSLSMDLVEQHVCRGRG
;
A
#
# COMPACT_ATOMS: atom_id res chain seq x y z
N MET A 1 -17.48 56.10 5.10
CA MET A 1 -18.39 55.48 6.08
C MET A 1 -18.59 54.05 5.63
N SER A 2 -17.86 53.10 6.22
CA SER A 2 -18.05 51.67 5.91
C SER A 2 -19.46 51.28 6.34
N GLN A 3 -20.22 50.67 5.43
CA GLN A 3 -21.65 50.46 5.61
C GLN A 3 -21.91 49.34 6.63
N PRO A 4 -22.86 49.54 7.56
CA PRO A 4 -23.19 48.55 8.60
C PRO A 4 -23.58 47.17 8.02
N GLU A 5 -24.13 47.14 6.81
CA GLU A 5 -24.49 45.92 6.08
C GLU A 5 -23.30 44.97 5.85
N SER A 6 -22.09 45.51 5.69
CA SER A 6 -20.88 44.70 5.50
C SER A 6 -20.52 43.89 6.75
N LEU A 7 -20.78 44.43 7.94
CA LEU A 7 -20.47 43.75 9.21
C LEU A 7 -21.50 42.68 9.53
N GLU A 8 -22.76 42.91 9.19
CA GLU A 8 -23.83 41.91 9.37
C GLU A 8 -23.59 40.68 8.48
N GLN A 9 -23.15 40.90 7.24
CA GLN A 9 -22.78 39.81 6.33
C GLN A 9 -21.58 39.00 6.86
N GLU A 10 -20.50 39.68 7.26
CA GLU A 10 -19.30 39.02 7.80
C GLU A 10 -19.62 38.22 9.07
N LEU A 11 -20.49 38.74 9.93
CA LEU A 11 -20.98 38.03 11.11
C LEU A 11 -21.75 36.76 10.73
N TYR A 12 -22.63 36.83 9.73
CA TYR A 12 -23.39 35.67 9.25
C TYR A 12 -22.46 34.59 8.69
N GLU A 13 -21.51 34.97 7.86
CA GLU A 13 -20.50 34.05 7.30
C GLU A 13 -19.67 33.41 8.40
N THR A 14 -19.19 34.19 9.38
CA THR A 14 -18.42 33.69 10.52
C THR A 14 -19.22 32.70 11.37
N VAL A 15 -20.52 32.96 11.58
CA VAL A 15 -21.41 32.06 12.32
C VAL A 15 -21.63 30.76 11.53
N ALA A 16 -21.82 30.84 10.22
CA ALA A 16 -21.97 29.67 9.35
C ALA A 16 -20.71 28.79 9.38
N ASP A 17 -19.53 29.40 9.23
CA ASP A 17 -18.24 28.70 9.28
C ASP A 17 -18.03 28.04 10.65
N LYS A 18 -18.32 28.75 11.74
CA LYS A 18 -18.25 28.17 13.09
C LYS A 18 -19.14 26.93 13.21
N GLN A 19 -20.38 26.98 12.69
CA GLN A 19 -21.27 25.82 12.72
C GLN A 19 -20.73 24.66 11.87
N ALA A 20 -20.19 24.94 10.69
CA ALA A 20 -19.56 23.94 9.83
C ALA A 20 -18.37 23.25 10.54
N PHE A 21 -17.50 24.02 11.19
CA PHE A 21 -16.40 23.46 11.98
C PHE A 21 -16.88 22.65 13.19
N GLN A 22 -17.96 23.06 13.86
CA GLN A 22 -18.55 22.26 14.94
C GLN A 22 -19.10 20.91 14.47
N VAL A 23 -19.68 20.86 13.27
CA VAL A 23 -20.11 19.59 12.64
C VAL A 23 -18.89 18.72 12.34
N LYS A 24 -17.88 19.27 11.66
CA LYS A 24 -16.63 18.55 11.33
C LYS A 24 -15.92 18.03 12.58
N LEU A 25 -15.88 18.81 13.65
CA LEU A 25 -15.30 18.40 14.93
C LEU A 25 -16.06 17.23 15.56
N ARG A 26 -17.40 17.21 15.47
CA ARG A 26 -18.20 16.06 15.94
C ARG A 26 -17.91 14.80 15.12
N GLN A 27 -17.79 14.94 13.80
CA GLN A 27 -17.45 13.83 12.90
C GLN A 27 -16.06 13.24 13.21
N LEU A 28 -15.03 14.09 13.30
CA LEU A 28 -13.68 13.64 13.64
C LEU A 28 -13.63 12.94 15.00
N ARG A 29 -14.37 13.46 15.99
CA ARG A 29 -14.49 12.80 17.29
C ARG A 29 -15.17 11.43 17.21
N SER A 30 -16.14 11.22 16.30
CA SER A 30 -16.71 9.88 16.09
C SER A 30 -15.74 8.94 15.38
N GLU A 31 -14.98 9.43 14.39
CA GLU A 31 -13.97 8.64 13.70
C GLU A 31 -12.86 8.19 14.65
N VAL A 32 -12.36 9.08 15.51
CA VAL A 32 -11.38 8.73 16.56
C VAL A 32 -11.91 7.61 17.46
N ARG A 33 -13.17 7.71 17.94
CA ARG A 33 -13.78 6.66 18.77
C ARG A 33 -13.87 5.31 18.05
N LEU A 34 -14.14 5.30 16.75
CA LEU A 34 -14.18 4.05 15.96
C LEU A 34 -12.80 3.42 15.84
N VAL A 35 -11.77 4.22 15.58
CA VAL A 35 -10.38 3.74 15.50
C VAL A 35 -9.90 3.23 16.86
N GLU A 36 -10.20 3.94 17.95
CA GLU A 36 -9.89 3.50 19.32
C GLU A 36 -10.55 2.16 19.66
N ALA A 37 -11.84 1.99 19.34
CA ALA A 37 -12.55 0.73 19.55
C ALA A 37 -11.97 -0.42 18.70
N SER A 38 -11.58 -0.14 17.46
CA SER A 38 -10.91 -1.12 16.60
C SER A 38 -9.56 -1.55 17.15
N LEU A 39 -8.78 -0.61 17.71
CA LEU A 39 -7.49 -0.89 18.32
C LEU A 39 -7.67 -1.79 19.56
N GLU A 40 -8.65 -1.49 20.42
CA GLU A 40 -8.96 -2.32 21.59
C GLU A 40 -9.36 -3.74 21.18
N ALA A 41 -10.18 -3.89 20.14
CA ALA A 41 -10.57 -5.21 19.62
C ALA A 41 -9.36 -6.01 19.10
N LEU A 42 -8.42 -5.35 18.42
CA LEU A 42 -7.18 -5.99 17.96
C LEU A 42 -6.29 -6.43 19.13
N GLN A 43 -6.15 -5.60 20.16
CA GLN A 43 -5.40 -5.95 21.38
C GLN A 43 -6.03 -7.14 22.11
N GLN A 44 -7.37 -7.19 22.21
CA GLN A 44 -8.06 -8.34 22.76
C GLN A 44 -7.77 -9.62 21.96
N LYS A 45 -7.82 -9.54 20.61
CA LYS A 45 -7.48 -10.66 19.73
C LYS A 45 -6.03 -11.11 19.88
N GLU A 46 -5.08 -10.17 19.98
CA GLU A 46 -3.66 -10.46 20.21
C GLU A 46 -3.46 -11.21 21.54
N SER A 47 -4.08 -10.72 22.61
CA SER A 47 -4.00 -11.36 23.93
C SER A 47 -4.56 -12.79 23.91
N PHE A 48 -5.68 -13.00 23.21
CA PHE A 48 -6.29 -14.32 23.02
C PHE A 48 -5.35 -15.27 22.27
N LEU A 49 -4.79 -14.84 21.14
CA LEU A 49 -3.87 -15.64 20.34
C LEU A 49 -2.60 -15.98 21.12
N THR A 50 -2.04 -15.02 21.85
CA THR A 50 -0.87 -15.23 22.71
C THR A 50 -1.14 -16.29 23.77
N HIS A 51 -2.31 -16.22 24.42
CA HIS A 51 -2.73 -17.22 25.39
C HIS A 51 -2.94 -18.60 24.75
N GLU A 52 -3.50 -18.67 23.55
CA GLU A 52 -3.70 -19.92 22.82
C GLU A 52 -2.37 -20.57 22.39
N LEU A 53 -1.39 -19.77 21.95
CA LEU A 53 -0.03 -20.23 21.71
C LEU A 53 0.65 -20.74 22.99
N ALA A 54 0.47 -20.04 24.11
CA ALA A 54 0.97 -20.47 25.41
C ALA A 54 0.36 -21.81 25.86
N LYS A 55 -0.91 -22.09 25.53
CA LYS A 55 -1.52 -23.40 25.76
C LYS A 55 -0.91 -24.48 24.88
N ARG A 56 -0.76 -24.22 23.57
CA ARG A 56 -0.20 -25.20 22.62
C ARG A 56 1.25 -25.57 22.95
N THR A 57 2.04 -24.60 23.38
CA THR A 57 3.44 -24.85 23.80
C THR A 57 3.55 -25.69 25.07
N LYS A 58 2.57 -25.63 25.99
CA LYS A 58 2.53 -26.54 27.16
C LYS A 58 2.27 -27.98 26.74
N VAL A 59 1.33 -28.20 25.81
CA VAL A 59 1.03 -29.55 25.28
C VAL A 59 2.25 -30.17 24.59
N GLN A 60 3.04 -29.36 23.87
CA GLN A 60 4.26 -29.86 23.21
C GLN A 60 5.40 -30.21 24.18
N LYS A 61 5.44 -29.65 25.39
CA LYS A 61 6.46 -29.99 26.40
C LYS A 61 6.22 -31.33 27.10
N GLU A 62 5.04 -31.94 26.91
CA GLU A 62 4.78 -33.31 27.36
C GLU A 62 5.19 -34.36 26.30
N LEU A 63 5.69 -33.93 25.13
CA LEU A 63 6.34 -34.86 24.23
C LEU A 63 7.67 -35.32 24.85
N PRO A 64 7.94 -36.64 24.85
CA PRO A 64 9.16 -37.20 25.44
C PRO A 64 10.40 -36.51 24.85
N SER A 65 11.39 -36.26 25.72
CA SER A 65 12.61 -35.57 25.32
C SER A 65 13.29 -36.34 24.19
N VAL A 66 13.93 -35.65 23.25
CA VAL A 66 14.78 -36.29 22.24
C VAL A 66 15.88 -37.12 22.89
N ASP A 67 16.32 -36.76 24.11
CA ASP A 67 17.27 -37.57 24.88
C ASP A 67 16.69 -38.92 25.32
N ASP A 68 15.38 -39.02 25.58
CA ASP A 68 14.71 -40.30 25.85
C ASP A 68 14.70 -41.17 24.58
N PHE A 69 14.62 -40.53 23.40
CA PHE A 69 14.68 -41.21 22.10
C PHE A 69 16.10 -41.72 21.77
N VAL A 70 17.13 -40.94 22.09
CA VAL A 70 18.54 -41.31 21.84
C VAL A 70 19.02 -42.43 22.77
N GLN A 71 18.45 -42.54 23.99
CA GLN A 71 18.83 -43.58 24.96
C GLN A 71 18.30 -44.99 24.62
N GLY A 72 17.58 -45.18 23.51
CA GLY A 72 17.30 -46.50 22.93
C GLY A 72 16.47 -47.42 23.81
N ARG A 73 15.77 -46.89 24.82
CA ARG A 73 14.80 -47.64 25.62
C ARG A 73 13.38 -47.25 25.21
N ALA A 74 12.73 -48.14 24.48
CA ALA A 74 11.32 -48.09 24.04
C ALA A 74 11.10 -47.21 22.79
N LEU A 75 10.40 -47.61 21.71
CA LEU A 75 9.43 -48.69 21.48
C LEU A 75 9.30 -48.93 19.95
N GLU A 76 9.32 -50.18 19.51
CA GLU A 76 8.95 -50.65 18.15
C GLU A 76 7.46 -50.41 17.79
N SER A 77 6.73 -49.55 18.49
CA SER A 77 5.24 -49.52 18.46
C SER A 77 4.62 -48.18 18.06
N ALA A 78 5.39 -47.17 17.66
CA ALA A 78 4.81 -45.88 17.27
C ALA A 78 5.48 -45.31 16.02
N ILE A 79 5.46 -46.08 14.93
CA ILE A 79 5.59 -45.48 13.60
C ILE A 79 4.41 -44.50 13.49
N PRO A 80 4.66 -43.18 13.40
CA PRO A 80 3.59 -42.23 13.15
C PRO A 80 2.91 -42.69 11.88
N LYS A 81 1.62 -43.05 11.96
CA LYS A 81 0.82 -43.28 10.77
C LYS A 81 0.79 -41.95 10.04
N PHE A 82 1.66 -41.79 9.06
CA PHE A 82 1.49 -40.81 8.01
C PHE A 82 0.14 -41.16 7.39
N TYR A 83 -0.89 -40.40 7.76
CA TYR A 83 -2.13 -40.45 7.03
C TYR A 83 -1.79 -39.92 5.64
N ASP A 84 -1.82 -40.80 4.64
CA ASP A 84 -1.83 -40.40 3.24
C ASP A 84 -3.04 -39.47 3.07
N LEU A 85 -2.74 -38.18 2.92
CA LEU A 85 -3.73 -37.14 2.66
C LEU A 85 -4.14 -37.19 1.19
N GLU A 86 -4.45 -38.38 0.66
CA GLU A 86 -5.05 -38.58 -0.67
C GLU A 86 -6.55 -38.28 -0.64
N LYS A 87 -6.95 -37.22 0.07
CA LYS A 87 -8.35 -36.80 0.15
C LYS A 87 -8.58 -35.66 -0.83
N GLU A 88 -9.01 -36.06 -2.02
CA GLU A 88 -9.96 -35.36 -2.90
C GLU A 88 -9.80 -33.84 -2.90
N VAL A 89 -8.87 -33.38 -3.74
CA VAL A 89 -8.90 -32.01 -4.25
C VAL A 89 -10.13 -31.92 -5.15
N GLU A 90 -11.29 -31.61 -4.55
CA GLU A 90 -12.43 -31.09 -5.30
C GLU A 90 -11.94 -29.85 -6.02
N SER A 91 -11.76 -30.02 -7.33
CA SER A 91 -11.41 -28.98 -8.28
C SER A 91 -12.44 -27.86 -8.17
N LEU A 92 -12.07 -26.80 -7.45
CA LEU A 92 -12.71 -25.50 -7.55
C LEU A 92 -12.45 -25.00 -8.97
N THR A 93 -13.37 -25.31 -9.88
CA THR A 93 -13.48 -24.69 -11.19
C THR A 93 -13.72 -23.20 -10.97
N ILE A 94 -12.64 -22.41 -11.04
CA ILE A 94 -12.70 -20.98 -11.24
C ILE A 94 -13.42 -20.79 -12.57
N GLY A 95 -14.58 -20.12 -12.53
CA GLY A 95 -15.36 -19.83 -13.71
C GLY A 95 -14.55 -19.03 -14.71
N ASP A 96 -14.33 -19.60 -15.89
CA ASP A 96 -13.89 -18.91 -17.08
C ASP A 96 -15.03 -18.01 -17.58
N GLU A 97 -15.18 -16.84 -16.98
CA GLU A 97 -15.99 -15.75 -17.53
C GLU A 97 -15.12 -14.79 -18.37
N ALA A 98 -15.03 -15.19 -19.63
CA ALA A 98 -14.83 -14.40 -20.84
C ALA A 98 -14.49 -12.90 -20.68
N GLY A 99 -13.27 -12.56 -21.12
CA GLY A 99 -13.07 -11.53 -22.13
C GLY A 99 -13.20 -10.07 -21.68
N THR A 100 -12.17 -9.54 -21.04
CA THR A 100 -11.86 -8.10 -21.13
C THR A 100 -10.37 -7.93 -21.40
N ASP A 101 -10.04 -7.66 -22.67
CA ASP A 101 -8.72 -7.21 -23.09
C ASP A 101 -8.43 -5.86 -22.42
N ASN A 102 -7.66 -5.88 -21.34
CA ASN A 102 -7.29 -4.70 -20.57
C ASN A 102 -5.81 -4.35 -20.84
N PRO A 103 -5.50 -3.48 -21.82
CA PRO A 103 -4.15 -3.00 -22.04
C PRO A 103 -3.80 -1.96 -20.96
N GLY A 104 -3.38 -2.43 -19.79
CA GLY A 104 -3.10 -1.55 -18.65
C GLY A 104 -2.27 -2.16 -17.51
N GLN A 105 -1.57 -3.29 -17.74
CA GLN A 105 -0.73 -3.95 -16.72
C GLN A 105 0.63 -3.23 -16.49
N GLN A 106 0.57 -1.93 -16.17
CA GLN A 106 1.73 -1.19 -15.66
C GLN A 106 1.44 -0.45 -14.34
N ALA A 107 0.22 -0.55 -13.80
CA ALA A 107 -0.17 0.16 -12.57
C ALA A 107 -0.08 -0.68 -11.27
N GLU A 108 0.19 -1.99 -11.33
CA GLU A 108 0.18 -2.85 -10.13
C GLU A 108 1.51 -2.89 -9.36
N CYS A 109 2.58 -2.30 -9.89
CA CYS A 109 3.88 -2.25 -9.21
C CYS A 109 4.06 -1.03 -8.28
N ASP A 110 3.26 0.03 -8.45
CA ASP A 110 3.41 1.26 -7.66
C ASP A 110 2.85 1.11 -6.23
N ASP A 111 1.85 0.24 -6.04
CA ASP A 111 1.22 0.00 -4.72
C ASP A 111 2.19 -0.59 -3.68
N TRP A 112 3.16 -1.37 -4.15
CA TRP A 112 4.19 -1.94 -3.28
C TRP A 112 5.20 -0.89 -2.80
N GLU A 113 5.46 0.18 -3.56
CA GLU A 113 6.37 1.24 -3.12
C GLU A 113 5.73 2.11 -2.03
N GLU A 114 4.45 2.45 -2.19
CA GLU A 114 3.68 3.21 -1.19
C GLU A 114 3.49 2.41 0.11
N MET A 115 3.20 1.10 0.01
CA MET A 115 3.10 0.24 1.19
C MET A 115 4.44 0.15 1.94
N LEU A 116 5.57 0.07 1.24
CA LEU A 116 6.89 0.02 1.89
C LEU A 116 7.27 1.34 2.56
N GLU A 117 6.88 2.46 1.97
CA GLU A 117 7.05 3.78 2.60
C GLU A 117 6.22 3.88 3.89
N SER A 118 4.99 3.35 3.89
CA SER A 118 4.14 3.29 5.08
C SER A 118 4.70 2.37 6.19
N LEU A 119 5.47 1.35 5.82
CA LEU A 119 6.17 0.45 6.75
C LEU A 119 7.51 1.03 7.25
N GLY A 120 7.83 2.28 6.87
CA GLY A 120 9.07 2.93 7.27
C GLY A 120 10.29 2.34 6.57
N VAL A 121 10.18 2.01 5.28
CA VAL A 121 11.29 1.56 4.44
C VAL A 121 11.52 2.57 3.33
N ALA A 122 12.70 3.20 3.31
CA ALA A 122 13.14 4.09 2.24
C ALA A 122 13.97 3.36 1.19
N ARG A 123 13.97 3.87 -0.05
CA ARG A 123 14.82 3.37 -1.14
C ARG A 123 15.90 4.40 -1.47
N CYS A 124 17.17 3.98 -1.48
CA CYS A 124 18.26 4.85 -1.93
C CYS A 124 18.14 5.13 -3.43
N GLY A 125 18.00 6.40 -3.82
CA GLY A 125 17.88 6.79 -5.24
C GLY A 125 19.11 6.50 -6.09
N TYR A 126 20.28 6.26 -5.49
CA TYR A 126 21.53 6.00 -6.22
C TYR A 126 21.73 4.51 -6.53
N CYS A 127 21.59 3.64 -5.53
CA CYS A 127 21.87 2.21 -5.67
C CYS A 127 20.62 1.33 -5.62
N GLY A 128 19.44 1.90 -5.33
CA GLY A 128 18.18 1.19 -5.22
C GLY A 128 18.01 0.34 -3.96
N VAL A 129 19.00 0.31 -3.05
CA VAL A 129 18.92 -0.45 -1.80
C VAL A 129 17.81 0.09 -0.90
N ARG A 130 17.02 -0.81 -0.33
CA ARG A 130 15.98 -0.51 0.66
C ARG A 130 16.57 -0.48 2.06
N LEU A 131 16.27 0.56 2.82
CA LEU A 131 16.82 0.86 4.15
C LEU A 131 15.66 1.19 5.08
N PRO A 132 15.77 0.89 6.39
CA PRO A 132 14.83 1.45 7.37
C PRO A 132 14.82 2.98 7.28
N LEU A 133 13.67 3.61 7.50
CA LEU A 133 13.48 5.07 7.59
C LEU A 133 14.03 5.61 8.91
N ASP A 134 15.20 5.13 9.30
CA ASP A 134 15.97 5.52 10.47
C ASP A 134 17.15 6.39 10.02
N ILE A 135 17.35 7.52 10.72
CA ILE A 135 18.37 8.50 10.35
C ILE A 135 19.77 7.86 10.39
N ALA A 136 20.06 7.01 11.39
CA ALA A 136 21.37 6.39 11.51
C ALA A 136 21.62 5.38 10.38
N ALA A 137 20.61 4.59 9.98
CA ALA A 137 20.70 3.69 8.83
C ALA A 137 20.93 4.44 7.50
N ILE A 138 20.22 5.55 7.29
CA ILE A 138 20.37 6.39 6.10
C ILE A 138 21.76 7.04 6.04
N GLU A 139 22.26 7.58 7.15
CA GLU A 139 23.60 8.18 7.24
C GLU A 139 24.72 7.16 7.06
N LEU A 140 24.57 5.95 7.60
CA LEU A 140 25.56 4.89 7.42
C LEU A 140 25.61 4.43 5.96
N HIS A 141 24.44 4.32 5.32
CA HIS A 141 24.35 3.99 3.92
C HIS A 141 24.95 5.08 3.03
N SER A 142 24.65 6.35 3.27
CA SER A 142 25.16 7.46 2.44
C SER A 142 26.70 7.54 2.42
N LYS A 143 27.35 7.13 3.51
CA LYS A 143 28.82 7.04 3.62
C LYS A 143 29.43 5.88 2.84
N THR A 144 28.68 4.81 2.62
CA THR A 144 29.16 3.55 2.01
C THR A 144 28.56 3.27 0.64
N CYS A 145 27.59 4.09 0.21
CA CYS A 145 26.89 3.91 -1.06
C CYS A 145 27.87 4.04 -2.23
N PRO A 146 27.96 3.03 -3.11
CA PRO A 146 28.86 3.09 -4.28
C PRO A 146 28.42 4.14 -5.31
N GLY A 147 27.21 4.70 -5.16
CA GLY A 147 26.65 5.71 -6.06
C GLY A 147 27.15 7.14 -5.84
N THR A 148 27.96 7.39 -4.82
CA THR A 148 28.56 8.70 -4.53
C THR A 148 29.80 8.98 -5.40
N GLY A 149 29.73 8.63 -6.69
CA GLY A 149 30.70 9.12 -7.68
C GLY A 149 30.38 10.57 -8.06
N PRO A 150 31.36 11.39 -8.48
CA PRO A 150 31.16 12.78 -8.91
C PRO A 150 30.28 12.94 -10.17
N ASN A 151 29.75 11.84 -10.71
CA ASN A 151 28.78 11.84 -11.79
C ASN A 151 27.37 11.66 -11.20
N SER A 152 26.94 12.62 -10.38
CA SER A 152 25.55 12.68 -9.94
C SER A 152 24.64 12.67 -11.18
N PRO A 153 23.71 11.71 -11.33
CA PRO A 153 22.61 11.91 -12.26
C PRO A 153 21.88 13.16 -11.79
N THR A 154 21.81 14.13 -12.70
CA THR A 154 21.12 15.41 -12.60
C THR A 154 19.95 15.33 -11.63
N SER A 155 20.14 15.88 -10.43
CA SER A 155 19.05 16.31 -9.59
C SER A 155 18.24 17.30 -10.42
N ARG A 156 17.08 16.87 -10.92
CA ARG A 156 16.02 17.80 -11.34
C ARG A 156 15.52 18.49 -10.09
N GLY A 157 16.21 19.56 -9.70
CA GLY A 157 15.96 20.27 -8.45
C GLY A 157 16.86 21.48 -8.28
N THR A 158 16.75 22.45 -9.19
CA THR A 158 17.13 23.84 -8.93
C THR A 158 16.00 24.73 -9.47
N PRO A 159 15.51 25.71 -8.70
CA PRO A 159 14.24 26.40 -8.97
C PRO A 159 14.34 27.31 -10.20
N SER A 160 13.73 26.87 -11.30
CA SER A 160 13.39 27.72 -12.42
C SER A 160 12.20 28.60 -12.06
N PRO A 161 12.16 29.89 -12.44
CA PRO A 161 10.99 30.74 -12.20
C PRO A 161 9.78 30.12 -12.89
N THR A 162 8.81 29.69 -12.08
CA THR A 162 7.43 29.30 -12.45
C THR A 162 7.24 28.87 -13.92
N PRO A 163 7.55 27.63 -14.29
CA PRO A 163 6.86 27.01 -15.40
C PRO A 163 5.46 26.63 -14.90
N SER A 164 4.45 27.21 -15.53
CA SER A 164 3.06 26.76 -15.47
C SER A 164 2.98 25.22 -15.45
N PRO A 165 2.05 24.62 -14.69
CA PRO A 165 1.94 23.17 -14.57
C PRO A 165 1.96 22.54 -15.97
N PRO A 166 2.74 21.46 -16.19
CA PRO A 166 2.74 20.78 -17.47
C PRO A 166 1.29 20.36 -17.72
N LYS A 167 0.66 21.00 -18.70
CA LYS A 167 -0.60 20.52 -19.25
C LYS A 167 -0.26 19.15 -19.80
N VAL A 168 -0.55 18.11 -19.02
CA VAL A 168 -0.61 16.73 -19.49
C VAL A 168 -1.68 16.74 -20.57
N ALA A 169 -1.24 16.98 -21.80
CA ALA A 169 -2.09 16.95 -22.96
C ALA A 169 -2.45 15.47 -23.14
N PHE A 170 -3.67 15.11 -22.72
CA PHE A 170 -4.22 13.80 -22.97
C PHE A 170 -4.24 13.59 -24.49
N THR A 171 -3.39 12.69 -24.95
CA THR A 171 -3.32 12.26 -26.35
C THR A 171 -3.98 10.89 -26.45
N ALA A 172 -4.98 10.78 -27.33
CA ALA A 172 -5.60 9.52 -27.69
C ALA A 172 -4.89 8.94 -28.93
N ARG A 173 -5.02 7.64 -29.21
CA ARG A 173 -4.49 7.02 -30.45
C ARG A 173 -5.63 6.43 -31.29
N CYS A 174 -5.70 6.69 -32.61
CA CYS A 174 -6.67 5.98 -33.49
C CYS A 174 -6.31 4.50 -33.47
N SER A 175 -7.24 3.63 -33.07
CA SER A 175 -7.03 2.17 -33.07
C SER A 175 -6.84 1.58 -34.47
N HIS A 176 -7.19 2.32 -35.52
CA HIS A 176 -7.07 1.87 -36.90
C HIS A 176 -5.77 2.31 -37.61
N CYS A 177 -5.31 3.56 -37.44
CA CYS A 177 -4.05 4.02 -38.06
C CYS A 177 -2.87 4.18 -37.09
N GLY A 178 -3.11 4.16 -35.78
CA GLY A 178 -2.09 4.37 -34.76
C GLY A 178 -1.70 5.82 -34.50
N ASP A 179 -2.27 6.79 -35.22
CA ASP A 179 -1.93 8.21 -35.04
C ASP A 179 -2.34 8.72 -33.65
N SER A 180 -1.41 9.43 -33.00
CA SER A 180 -1.67 10.14 -31.75
C SER A 180 -2.39 11.46 -32.04
N LEU A 181 -3.59 11.62 -31.48
CA LEU A 181 -4.49 12.75 -31.65
C LEU A 181 -4.65 13.47 -30.31
N SER A 182 -4.77 14.79 -30.33
CA SER A 182 -5.29 15.51 -29.16
C SER A 182 -6.77 15.20 -28.99
N MET A 183 -7.27 15.25 -27.75
CA MET A 183 -8.69 15.13 -27.41
C MET A 183 -9.62 15.93 -28.35
N ASP A 184 -9.26 17.19 -28.64
CA ASP A 184 -10.07 18.08 -29.49
C ASP A 184 -10.13 17.67 -30.97
N LEU A 185 -9.21 16.81 -31.41
CA LEU A 185 -9.12 16.34 -32.80
C LEU A 185 -9.65 14.91 -33.00
N VAL A 186 -10.02 14.21 -31.92
CA VAL A 186 -10.54 12.84 -32.01
C VAL A 186 -11.81 12.77 -32.86
N GLU A 187 -12.73 13.73 -32.69
CA GLU A 187 -13.99 13.77 -33.45
C GLU A 187 -13.82 14.18 -34.92
N GLN A 188 -12.74 14.89 -35.24
CA GLN A 188 -12.45 15.37 -36.60
C GLN A 188 -11.55 14.40 -37.38
N HIS A 189 -11.07 13.35 -36.74
CA HIS A 189 -10.15 12.41 -37.34
C HIS A 189 -10.86 11.46 -38.31
N VAL A 190 -10.45 11.50 -39.58
CA VAL A 190 -10.91 10.57 -40.62
C VAL A 190 -9.79 9.56 -40.90
N CYS A 191 -9.91 8.38 -40.31
CA CYS A 191 -8.91 7.31 -40.38
C CYS A 191 -8.92 6.72 -41.82
N ARG A 192 -7.95 7.07 -42.67
CA ARG A 192 -7.88 6.70 -44.12
C ARG A 192 -7.51 5.23 -44.41
N GLY A 193 -7.42 4.40 -43.37
CA GLY A 193 -6.81 3.06 -43.43
C GLY A 193 -7.72 1.87 -43.73
N ARG A 194 -8.93 2.06 -44.27
CA ARG A 194 -9.76 0.94 -44.79
C ARG A 194 -9.85 1.03 -46.31
N GLY A 195 -8.86 0.44 -46.99
CA GLY A 195 -8.97 -0.02 -48.37
C GLY A 195 -8.98 -1.54 -48.38
#